data_AF-A0A6A3CNT6-F1
#
_entry.id   AF-A0A6A3CNT6-F1
#
_cell.length_a   1.000
_cell.length_b   1.000
_cell.length_c   1.000
_cell.angle_alpha   90.00
_cell.angle_beta   90.00
_cell.angle_gamma   90.00
#
_symmetry.space_group_name_H-M   'P 1'
#
loop_
_entity.id
_entity.type
_entity.pdbx_description
1 polymer ?
#
loop_
_entity_poly.entity_id
_entity_poly.type
_entity_poly.pdbx_seq_one_letter_code
_entity_poly.pdbx_strand_id
1 'polypeptide(L)'
;MFSRSINMEYKKTGIHIQCQIPLFVATKMTKFRRSSLFIPSAETFSKASIRWIGYGEHLCVPYWPHSLQRLLLKLLPDSFKDRCVFLYFLGMRKRMMMRDSRKLRPNINHNHTNT
;
A
#
# COMPACT_ATOMS: atom_id res chain seq x y z
N MET A 1 -14.04 5.59 7.82
CA MET A 1 -15.06 5.74 8.87
C MET A 1 -14.42 6.06 10.22
N PHE A 2 -13.58 5.20 10.79
CA PHE A 2 -12.92 5.42 12.09
C PHE A 2 -12.16 6.75 12.21
N SER A 3 -11.18 6.96 11.34
CA SER A 3 -10.35 8.16 11.35
C SER A 3 -11.18 9.44 11.22
N ARG A 4 -12.29 9.40 10.46
CA ARG A 4 -13.16 10.55 10.23
C ARG A 4 -13.93 10.93 11.49
N SER A 5 -14.41 9.92 12.22
CA SER A 5 -15.13 10.12 13.49
C SER A 5 -14.22 10.80 14.51
N ILE A 6 -12.99 10.29 14.68
CA ILE A 6 -12.03 10.88 15.64
C ILE A 6 -11.65 12.30 15.21
N ASN A 7 -11.43 12.55 13.91
CA ASN A 7 -11.15 13.90 13.42
C ASN A 7 -12.27 14.90 13.76
N MET A 8 -13.54 14.46 13.72
CA MET A 8 -14.68 15.31 14.07
C MET A 8 -14.79 15.57 15.58
N GLU A 9 -14.49 14.57 16.40
CA GLU A 9 -14.49 14.67 17.86
C GLU A 9 -13.44 15.68 18.36
N TYR A 10 -12.23 15.57 17.84
CA TYR A 10 -11.08 16.38 18.24
C TYR A 10 -10.96 17.71 17.47
N LYS A 11 -11.86 17.97 16.52
CA LYS A 11 -11.88 19.23 15.75
C LYS A 11 -12.03 20.45 16.67
N LYS A 12 -12.82 20.33 17.74
CA LYS A 12 -13.08 21.41 18.70
C LYS A 12 -11.88 21.74 19.58
N THR A 13 -10.97 20.78 19.77
CA THR A 13 -9.75 20.95 20.57
C THR A 13 -8.55 21.37 19.71
N GLY A 14 -8.78 21.68 18.42
CA GLY A 14 -7.71 22.09 17.49
C GLY A 14 -6.80 20.96 17.02
N ILE A 15 -7.14 19.69 17.29
CA ILE A 15 -6.34 18.54 16.88
C ILE A 15 -6.87 18.02 15.53
N HIS A 16 -6.00 18.01 14.51
CA HIS A 16 -6.34 17.52 13.18
C HIS A 16 -5.84 16.11 12.95
N ILE A 17 -6.74 15.22 12.54
CA ILE A 17 -6.43 13.80 12.32
C ILE A 17 -6.55 13.49 10.83
N GLN A 18 -5.42 13.10 10.24
CA GLN A 18 -5.31 12.75 8.84
C GLN A 18 -5.12 11.24 8.66
N CYS A 19 -5.81 10.66 7.68
CA CYS A 19 -5.59 9.29 7.22
C CYS A 19 -4.97 9.33 5.82
N GLN A 20 -3.67 9.03 5.75
CA GLN A 20 -2.92 9.01 4.50
C GLN A 20 -3.01 7.63 3.85
N ILE A 21 -3.37 7.58 2.57
CA ILE A 21 -3.45 6.34 1.79
C ILE A 21 -2.19 6.24 0.92
N PRO A 22 -1.25 5.33 1.25
CA PRO A 22 0.04 5.27 0.57
C PRO A 22 0.04 4.48 -0.74
N LEU A 23 -0.99 3.65 -1.01
CA LEU A 23 -1.00 2.68 -2.12
C LEU A 23 0.31 1.85 -2.14
N PHE A 24 0.91 1.63 -3.31
CA PHE A 24 2.16 0.89 -3.43
C PHE A 24 3.36 1.84 -3.35
N VAL A 25 4.21 1.62 -2.37
CA VAL A 25 5.48 2.32 -2.18
C VAL A 25 6.61 1.31 -2.17
N ALA A 26 7.74 1.63 -2.79
CA ALA A 26 8.94 0.79 -2.76
C ALA A 26 9.61 0.90 -1.39
N THR A 27 9.31 -0.08 -0.52
CA THR A 27 9.87 -0.20 0.83
C THR A 27 10.38 -1.61 1.07
N LYS A 28 11.15 -1.81 2.15
CA LYS A 28 11.60 -3.16 2.56
C LYS A 28 10.41 -4.10 2.83
N MET A 29 9.25 -3.58 3.24
CA MET A 29 8.04 -4.35 3.51
C MET A 29 7.36 -4.87 2.24
N THR A 30 7.29 -4.05 1.19
CA THR A 30 6.50 -4.37 -0.02
C THR A 30 7.24 -5.26 -1.02
N LYS A 31 8.53 -5.58 -0.76
CA LYS A 31 9.41 -6.39 -1.62
C LYS A 31 9.55 -5.87 -3.07
N PHE A 32 9.07 -4.66 -3.36
CA PHE A 32 9.32 -3.97 -4.63
C PHE A 32 10.77 -3.47 -4.64
N ARG A 33 11.53 -3.87 -5.66
CA ARG A 33 12.97 -3.56 -5.77
C ARG A 33 13.26 -2.22 -6.44
N ARG A 34 12.33 -1.70 -7.24
CA ARG A 34 12.53 -0.49 -8.05
C ARG A 34 11.38 0.47 -7.81
N SER A 35 11.72 1.75 -7.66
CA SER A 35 10.74 2.82 -7.75
C SER A 35 10.30 3.04 -9.19
N SER A 36 9.08 3.55 -9.37
CA SER A 36 8.50 3.96 -10.64
C SER A 36 7.49 5.08 -10.41
N LEU A 37 6.92 5.65 -11.48
CA LEU A 37 5.95 6.75 -11.39
C LEU A 37 4.75 6.43 -10.47
N PHE A 38 4.28 5.18 -10.51
CA PHE A 38 3.15 4.72 -9.70
C PHE A 38 3.58 3.90 -8.47
N ILE A 39 4.89 3.77 -8.23
CA ILE A 39 5.46 3.11 -7.05
C ILE A 39 6.62 3.98 -6.57
N PRO A 40 6.35 5.10 -5.87
CA PRO A 40 7.40 5.99 -5.41
C PRO A 40 8.34 5.28 -4.44
N SER A 41 9.54 5.84 -4.24
CA SER A 41 10.41 5.40 -3.14
C SER A 41 9.82 5.82 -1.79
N ALA A 42 10.26 5.16 -0.72
CA ALA A 42 9.88 5.53 0.64
C ALA A 42 10.17 7.02 0.95
N GLU A 43 11.30 7.54 0.46
CA GLU A 43 11.72 8.93 0.66
C GLU A 43 10.86 9.92 -0.12
N THR A 44 10.53 9.61 -1.37
CA THR A 44 9.65 10.47 -2.18
C THR A 44 8.25 10.53 -1.56
N PHE A 45 7.72 9.38 -1.12
CA PHE A 45 6.43 9.33 -0.48
C PHE A 45 6.43 10.07 0.86
N SER A 46 7.45 9.89 1.70
CA SER A 46 7.53 10.58 3.00
C SER A 46 7.62 12.10 2.87
N LYS A 47 8.39 12.60 1.88
CA LYS A 47 8.45 14.04 1.56
C LYS A 47 7.08 14.58 1.15
N ALA A 48 6.33 13.85 0.32
CA ALA A 48 4.99 14.23 -0.07
C ALA A 48 4.01 14.21 1.13
N SER A 49 4.10 13.19 1.98
CA SER A 49 3.30 13.02 3.20
C SER A 49 3.46 14.16 4.18
N ILE A 50 4.70 14.57 4.48
CA ILE A 50 4.99 15.65 5.43
C ILE A 50 4.47 16.98 4.88
N ARG A 51 4.66 17.24 3.57
CA ARG A 51 4.15 18.44 2.91
C ARG A 51 2.63 18.55 2.96
N TRP A 52 1.91 17.45 3.16
CA TRP A 52 0.44 17.44 3.24
C TRP A 52 -0.11 17.68 4.66
N ILE A 53 0.76 17.73 5.67
CA ILE A 53 0.34 18.06 7.03
C ILE A 53 -0.18 19.51 7.06
N GLY A 54 -1.32 19.73 7.70
CA GLY A 54 -1.98 21.04 7.78
C GLY A 54 -3.02 21.31 6.70
N TYR A 55 -3.11 20.48 5.65
CA TYR A 55 -4.22 20.55 4.71
C TYR A 55 -5.49 19.96 5.36
N GLY A 56 -6.63 20.64 5.19
CA GLY A 56 -7.89 20.35 5.90
C GLY A 56 -8.64 19.08 5.46
N GLU A 57 -8.07 18.30 4.54
CA GLU A 57 -8.70 17.07 4.07
C GLU A 57 -8.36 15.89 4.99
N HIS A 58 -9.39 15.21 5.48
CA HIS A 58 -9.25 14.10 6.41
C HIS A 58 -8.63 12.84 5.77
N LEU A 59 -9.02 12.51 4.53
CA LEU A 59 -8.49 11.39 3.76
C LEU A 59 -7.58 11.93 2.67
N CYS A 60 -6.30 11.64 2.76
CA CYS A 60 -5.29 12.27 1.94
C CYS A 60 -4.49 11.25 1.11
N VAL A 61 -4.26 11.60 -0.15
CA VAL A 61 -3.34 10.89 -1.04
C VAL A 61 -2.24 11.88 -1.41
N PRO A 62 -1.16 11.93 -0.61
CA PRO A 62 -0.21 13.04 -0.69
C PRO A 62 0.65 13.03 -1.96
N TYR A 63 0.74 11.89 -2.65
CA TYR A 63 1.51 11.74 -3.88
C TYR A 63 0.62 11.86 -5.11
N TRP A 64 0.85 12.87 -5.96
CA TRP A 64 -0.07 13.20 -7.05
C TRP A 64 -0.35 12.05 -8.05
N PRO A 65 0.63 11.19 -8.46
CA PRO A 65 0.33 10.06 -9.34
C PRO A 65 -0.61 9.04 -8.69
N HIS A 66 -0.52 8.86 -7.37
CA HIS A 66 -1.49 8.05 -6.63
C HIS A 66 -2.86 8.73 -6.59
N SER A 67 -2.93 10.05 -6.52
CA SER A 67 -4.20 10.79 -6.61
C SER A 67 -4.87 10.57 -7.96
N LEU A 68 -4.09 10.55 -9.05
CA LEU A 68 -4.58 10.18 -10.38
C LEU A 68 -5.09 8.72 -10.41
N GLN A 69 -4.34 7.77 -9.85
CA GLN A 69 -4.82 6.38 -9.74
C GLN A 69 -6.12 6.28 -8.94
N ARG A 70 -6.22 7.00 -7.82
CA ARG A 70 -7.44 7.04 -7.00
C ARG A 70 -8.61 7.64 -7.79
N LEU A 71 -8.39 8.67 -8.59
CA LEU A 71 -9.42 9.26 -9.42
C LEU A 71 -9.92 8.25 -10.46
N LEU A 72 -9.01 7.58 -11.18
CA LEU A 72 -9.38 6.54 -12.14
C LEU A 72 -10.14 5.39 -11.48
N LEU A 73 -9.71 4.96 -10.29
CA LEU A 73 -10.39 3.91 -9.52
C LEU A 73 -11.79 4.32 -9.02
N LYS A 74 -12.03 5.62 -8.80
CA LYS A 74 -13.36 6.13 -8.43
C LYS A 74 -14.36 6.14 -9.58
N LEU A 75 -13.88 6.11 -10.83
CA LEU A 75 -14.75 6.05 -12.02
C LEU A 75 -15.27 4.64 -12.29
N LEU A 76 -14.66 3.61 -11.70
CA LEU A 76 -15.04 2.22 -11.89
C LEU A 76 -16.13 1.79 -10.88
N PRO A 77 -17.11 0.97 -11.27
CA PRO A 77 -18.10 0.40 -10.36
C PRO A 77 -17.44 -0.40 -9.23
N ASP A 78 -17.98 -0.30 -8.01
CA ASP A 78 -17.39 -0.92 -6.82
C ASP A 78 -17.24 -2.44 -6.95
N SER A 79 -18.28 -3.15 -7.41
CA SER A 79 -18.23 -4.60 -7.58
C SER A 79 -17.14 -5.05 -8.56
N PHE A 80 -16.91 -4.28 -9.63
CA PHE A 80 -15.88 -4.59 -10.61
C PHE A 80 -14.48 -4.37 -10.03
N LYS A 81 -14.25 -3.19 -9.42
CA LYS A 81 -13.01 -2.85 -8.74
C LYS A 81 -12.65 -3.88 -7.68
N ASP A 82 -13.59 -4.23 -6.81
CA ASP A 82 -13.37 -5.17 -5.71
C ASP A 82 -13.02 -6.56 -6.25
N ARG A 83 -13.70 -7.00 -7.31
CA ARG A 83 -13.38 -8.27 -7.98
C ARG A 83 -11.97 -8.25 -8.59
N CYS A 84 -11.62 -7.20 -9.33
CA CYS A 84 -10.29 -7.07 -9.94
C CYS A 84 -9.17 -7.04 -8.88
N VAL A 85 -9.36 -6.24 -7.83
CA VAL A 85 -8.42 -6.11 -6.71
C VAL A 85 -8.27 -7.44 -5.97
N PHE A 86 -9.38 -8.11 -5.68
CA PHE A 86 -9.36 -9.41 -5.02
C PHE A 86 -8.58 -10.46 -5.82
N LEU A 87 -8.86 -10.60 -7.11
CA LEU A 87 -8.16 -11.55 -7.99
C LEU A 87 -6.66 -11.22 -8.11
N TYR A 88 -6.32 -9.92 -8.19
CA TYR A 88 -4.93 -9.47 -8.21
C TYR A 88 -4.17 -9.88 -6.94
N PHE A 89 -4.73 -9.61 -5.75
CA PHE A 89 -4.11 -9.98 -4.48
C PHE A 89 -4.05 -11.49 -4.27
N LEU A 90 -5.07 -12.24 -4.69
CA LEU A 90 -5.06 -13.70 -4.67
C LEU A 90 -3.92 -14.27 -5.53
N GLY A 91 -3.76 -13.74 -6.74
CA GLY A 91 -2.65 -14.09 -7.64
C GLY A 91 -1.29 -13.74 -7.06
N MET A 92 -1.14 -12.55 -6.46
CA MET A 92 0.10 -12.17 -5.76
C MET A 92 0.42 -13.11 -4.60
N ARG A 93 -0.58 -13.45 -3.77
CA ARG A 93 -0.42 -14.38 -2.65
C ARG A 93 0.05 -15.75 -3.13
N LYS A 94 -0.60 -16.31 -4.16
CA LYS A 94 -0.20 -17.59 -4.77
C LYS A 94 1.24 -17.56 -5.27
N ARG A 95 1.64 -16.50 -5.98
CA ARG A 95 3.03 -16.33 -6.46
C ARG A 95 4.05 -16.23 -5.33
N MET A 96 3.72 -15.51 -4.26
CA MET A 96 4.60 -15.39 -3.09
C MET A 96 4.79 -16.74 -2.38
N MET A 97 3.70 -17.47 -2.12
CA MET A 97 3.74 -18.81 -1.53
C MET A 97 4.59 -19.77 -2.34
N MET A 98 4.42 -19.81 -3.67
CA MET A 98 5.25 -20.67 -4.53
C MET A 98 6.73 -20.30 -4.47
N ARG A 99 7.06 -19.00 -4.38
CA ARG A 99 8.46 -18.55 -4.24
C ARG A 99 9.06 -18.99 -2.90
N ASP A 100 8.28 -18.93 -1.82
CA ASP A 100 8.73 -19.36 -0.50
C ASP A 100 8.89 -20.89 -0.44
N SER A 101 7.98 -21.68 -1.04
CA SER A 101 8.13 -23.13 -1.20
C SER A 101 9.38 -23.52 -2.01
N ARG A 102 9.71 -22.78 -3.08
CA ARG A 102 10.92 -23.04 -3.87
C ARG A 102 12.21 -22.80 -3.09
N LYS A 103 12.22 -21.87 -2.14
CA LYS A 103 13.39 -21.61 -1.28
C LYS A 103 13.60 -22.72 -0.23
N LEU A 104 12.53 -23.37 0.19
CA LEU A 104 12.59 -24.48 1.16
C LEU A 104 13.10 -25.79 0.53
N ARG A 105 12.79 -26.03 -0.75
CA ARG A 105 13.21 -27.25 -1.49
C ARG A 105 14.72 -27.52 -1.53
N PRO A 106 15.63 -26.56 -1.84
CA PRO A 106 17.07 -26.84 -1.87
C PRO A 106 17.66 -27.18 -0.49
N ASN A 107 17.04 -26.74 0.61
CA ASN A 107 17.54 -26.99 1.96
C ASN A 107 17.23 -28.41 2.47
N ILE A 108 16.19 -29.06 1.92
CA ILE A 108 15.83 -30.45 2.27
C ILE A 108 16.79 -31.44 1.60
N ASN A 109 17.23 -31.15 0.38
CA ASN A 109 18.11 -32.05 -0.37
C ASN A 109 19.54 -32.06 0.16
N HIS A 110 20.00 -31.00 0.86
CA HIS A 110 21.36 -30.96 1.39
C HIS A 110 21.51 -31.67 2.74
N ASN A 111 20.41 -31.79 3.51
CA ASN A 111 20.42 -32.47 4.82
C ASN A 111 20.28 -33.99 4.72
N HIS A 112 19.90 -34.52 3.55
CA HIS A 112 19.71 -35.97 3.35
C HIS A 112 20.92 -36.68 2.72
N THR A 113 21.95 -35.94 2.29
CA THR A 113 23.15 -36.50 1.65
C THR A 113 24.37 -36.62 2.59
N ASN A 114 24.22 -36.28 3.87
CA ASN A 114 25.29 -36.29 4.88
C ASN A 114 25.06 -37.33 5.99
N THR A 115 24.41 -38.46 5.68
CA THR A 115 24.28 -39.62 6.58
C THR A 115 24.72 -40.89 5.88
#